data_AF-A0A3D4XYZ5-F1
#
_entry.id   AF-A0A3D4XYZ5-F1
#
_cell.length_a   1.000
_cell.length_b   1.000
_cell.length_c   1.000
_cell.angle_alpha   90.00
_cell.angle_beta   90.00
_cell.angle_gamma   90.00
#
_symmetry.space_group_name_H-M   'P 1'
#
loop_
_entity.id
_entity.type
_entity.pdbx_description
1 polymer ?
#
loop_
_entity_poly.entity_id
_entity_poly.type
_entity_poly.pdbx_seq_one_letter_code
_entity_poly.pdbx_strand_id
1 'polypeptide(L)'
;MRSIERSYKKIQSHNPNLGTYPCLAKAIEGKEFSRKYLVKAFSKLMPESEYAKNEKKELIGYLENLSKSSEEGEFCTKFHSGSI
;
A
#
# COMPACT_ATOMS: atom_id res chain seq x y z
N MET A 1 -16.09 -3.12 5.46
CA MET A 1 -14.68 -3.32 5.01
C MET A 1 -14.54 -4.38 3.91
N ARG A 2 -15.49 -4.52 2.99
CA ARG A 2 -15.39 -5.56 1.93
C ARG A 2 -14.64 -5.09 0.67
N SER A 3 -14.46 -3.78 0.45
CA SER A 3 -14.02 -3.27 -0.85
C SER A 3 -12.50 -3.32 -1.10
N ILE A 4 -11.65 -3.00 -0.10
CA ILE A 4 -10.19 -3.02 -0.27
C ILE A 4 -9.69 -4.47 -0.39
N GLU A 5 -10.04 -5.34 0.57
CA GLU A 5 -9.64 -6.75 0.52
C GLU A 5 -10.11 -7.47 -0.74
N ARG A 6 -11.32 -7.17 -1.21
CA ARG A 6 -11.84 -7.77 -2.45
C ARG A 6 -11.08 -7.28 -3.69
N SER A 7 -10.76 -5.98 -3.74
CA SER A 7 -9.96 -5.41 -4.83
C SER A 7 -8.53 -5.96 -4.79
N TYR A 8 -7.91 -6.01 -3.61
CA TYR A 8 -6.61 -6.61 -3.37
C TYR A 8 -6.57 -8.06 -3.82
N LYS A 9 -7.50 -8.91 -3.36
CA LYS A 9 -7.54 -10.33 -3.73
C LYS A 9 -7.71 -10.51 -5.25
N LYS A 10 -8.52 -9.66 -5.88
CA LYS A 10 -8.67 -9.66 -7.35
C LYS A 10 -7.34 -9.34 -8.04
N ILE A 11 -6.66 -8.27 -7.61
CA ILE A 11 -5.38 -7.85 -8.19
C ILE A 11 -4.30 -8.91 -7.96
N GLN A 12 -4.18 -9.44 -6.74
CA GLN A 12 -3.23 -10.48 -6.39
C GLN A 12 -3.50 -11.78 -7.17
N SER A 13 -4.76 -12.18 -7.32
CA SER A 13 -5.11 -13.37 -8.11
C SER A 13 -4.75 -13.21 -9.59
N HIS A 14 -4.82 -12.00 -10.14
CA HIS A 14 -4.39 -11.71 -11.50
C HIS A 14 -2.88 -11.48 -11.62
N ASN A 15 -2.20 -11.21 -10.51
CA ASN A 15 -0.79 -10.86 -10.47
C ASN A 15 -0.09 -11.60 -9.32
N PRO A 16 0.10 -12.92 -9.41
CA PRO A 16 0.70 -13.71 -8.34
C PRO A 16 2.15 -13.31 -8.03
N ASN A 17 2.83 -12.67 -8.99
CA ASN A 17 4.22 -12.20 -8.84
C ASN A 17 4.34 -10.82 -8.20
N LEU A 18 3.22 -10.11 -7.98
CA LEU A 18 3.22 -8.79 -7.35
C LEU A 18 3.16 -8.96 -5.82
N GLY A 19 4.05 -8.27 -5.11
CA GLY A 19 4.06 -8.27 -3.64
C GLY A 19 2.78 -7.70 -3.03
N THR A 20 2.59 -7.95 -1.73
CA THR A 20 1.40 -7.54 -0.96
C THR A 20 1.18 -6.02 -1.00
N TYR A 21 2.24 -5.22 -0.84
CA TYR A 21 2.16 -3.76 -0.86
C TYR A 21 1.73 -3.17 -2.22
N PRO A 22 2.40 -3.49 -3.36
CA PRO A 22 1.97 -2.97 -4.65
C PRO A 22 0.58 -3.48 -5.09
N CYS A 23 0.17 -4.69 -4.69
CA CYS A 23 -1.22 -5.15 -4.86
C CYS A 23 -2.21 -4.28 -4.09
N LEU A 24 -1.86 -3.88 -2.85
CA LEU A 24 -2.68 -3.01 -2.03
C LEU A 24 -2.73 -1.58 -2.60
N ALA A 25 -1.60 -1.04 -3.05
CA ALA A 25 -1.51 0.27 -3.69
C ALA A 25 -2.46 0.37 -4.91
N LYS A 26 -2.40 -0.60 -5.82
CA LYS A 26 -3.35 -0.69 -6.96
C LYS A 26 -4.80 -0.87 -6.55
N ALA A 27 -5.06 -1.48 -5.39
CA ALA A 27 -6.43 -1.70 -4.91
C ALA A 27 -7.12 -0.39 -4.46
N ILE A 28 -6.32 0.57 -4.00
CA ILE A 28 -6.75 1.86 -3.45
C ILE A 28 -6.52 3.04 -4.40
N GLU A 29 -5.70 2.85 -5.43
CA GLU A 29 -5.47 3.82 -6.51
C GLU A 29 -6.80 4.27 -7.13
N GLY A 30 -6.98 5.59 -7.26
CA GLY A 30 -8.19 6.20 -7.80
C GLY A 30 -9.44 6.10 -6.90
N LYS A 31 -9.27 5.76 -5.61
CA LYS A 31 -10.37 5.68 -4.64
C LYS A 31 -10.01 6.40 -3.36
N GLU A 32 -10.84 7.36 -2.95
CA GLU A 32 -10.65 8.03 -1.65
C GLU A 32 -10.92 7.08 -0.47
N PHE A 33 -9.88 6.82 0.30
CA PHE A 33 -9.97 6.09 1.57
C PHE A 33 -9.39 6.91 2.70
N SER A 34 -10.11 6.94 3.83
CA SER A 34 -9.58 7.55 5.05
C SER A 34 -8.39 6.76 5.59
N ARG A 35 -7.43 7.48 6.18
CA ARG A 35 -6.23 6.90 6.81
C ARG A 35 -6.53 5.74 7.76
N LYS A 36 -7.58 5.84 8.59
CA LYS A 36 -8.00 4.74 9.50
C LYS A 36 -8.28 3.43 8.75
N TYR A 37 -8.88 3.51 7.56
CA TYR A 37 -9.16 2.34 6.73
C TYR A 37 -7.89 1.75 6.13
N LEU A 38 -6.97 2.61 5.67
CA LEU A 38 -5.67 2.19 5.14
C LEU A 38 -4.82 1.49 6.19
N VAL A 39 -4.73 2.05 7.41
CA VAL A 39 -4.01 1.44 8.54
C VAL A 39 -4.55 0.04 8.82
N LYS A 40 -5.89 -0.10 8.89
CA LYS A 40 -6.52 -1.38 9.18
C LYS A 40 -6.35 -2.40 8.05
N ALA A 41 -6.39 -1.97 6.80
CA ALA A 41 -6.11 -2.84 5.66
C ALA A 41 -4.65 -3.28 5.63
N PHE A 42 -3.72 -2.35 5.83
CA PHE A 42 -2.29 -2.62 5.91
C PHE A 42 -1.97 -3.64 7.01
N SER A 43 -2.45 -3.41 8.23
CA SER A 43 -2.22 -4.31 9.37
C SER A 43 -2.89 -5.68 9.22
N LYS A 44 -3.93 -5.78 8.38
CA LYS A 44 -4.64 -7.05 8.14
C LYS A 44 -3.98 -7.87 7.03
N LEU A 45 -3.43 -7.19 6.01
CA LEU A 45 -2.79 -7.84 4.86
C LEU A 45 -1.31 -8.12 5.08
N MET A 46 -0.64 -7.33 5.91
CA MET A 46 0.79 -7.48 6.22
C MET A 46 0.95 -7.84 7.70
N PRO A 47 1.71 -8.90 8.02
CA PRO A 47 1.95 -9.31 9.41
C PRO A 47 2.71 -8.21 10.17
N GLU A 48 2.42 -8.11 11.47
CA GLU A 48 2.88 -6.97 12.25
C GLU A 48 4.40 -6.95 12.47
N SER A 49 5.06 -8.11 12.37
CA SER A 49 6.50 -8.30 12.59
C SER A 49 7.36 -7.99 11.37
N GLU A 50 6.78 -7.75 10.21
CA GLU A 50 7.54 -7.60 8.96
C GLU A 50 7.98 -6.16 8.69
N TYR A 51 7.44 -5.19 9.42
CA TYR A 51 7.74 -3.77 9.26
C TYR A 51 7.88 -3.05 10.60
N ALA A 52 8.92 -2.22 10.74
CA ALA A 52 9.06 -1.36 11.90
C ALA A 52 7.93 -0.31 11.95
N LYS A 53 7.60 0.15 13.16
CA LYS A 53 6.54 1.17 13.36
C LYS A 53 6.77 2.44 12.54
N ASN A 54 8.04 2.83 12.33
CA ASN A 54 8.40 3.99 11.54
C ASN A 54 8.10 3.77 10.05
N GLU A 55 8.52 2.64 9.48
CA GLU A 55 8.27 2.28 8.08
C GLU A 55 6.76 2.19 7.79
N LYS A 56 5.98 1.59 8.69
CA LYS A 56 4.51 1.55 8.55
C LYS A 56 3.89 2.92 8.41
N LYS A 57 4.38 3.90 9.17
CA LYS A 57 3.83 5.26 9.14
C LYS A 57 4.06 5.90 7.78
N GLU A 58 5.24 5.71 7.20
CA GLU A 58 5.59 6.22 5.86
C GLU A 58 4.80 5.51 4.76
N LEU A 59 4.73 4.17 4.81
CA LEU A 59 3.96 3.37 3.84
C LEU A 59 2.47 3.73 3.85
N ILE A 60 1.87 3.91 5.03
CA ILE A 60 0.47 4.34 5.13
C ILE A 60 0.30 5.78 4.64
N GLY A 61 1.28 6.66 4.87
CA GLY A 61 1.28 8.01 4.32
C GLY A 61 1.32 8.01 2.79
N TYR A 62 2.09 7.11 2.19
CA TYR A 62 2.14 6.95 0.74
C TYR A 62 0.81 6.43 0.19
N LEU A 63 0.22 5.40 0.81
CA LEU A 63 -1.10 4.89 0.45
C LEU A 63 -2.20 5.96 0.57
N GLU A 64 -2.10 6.87 1.54
CA GLU A 64 -3.02 7.99 1.70
C GLU A 64 -2.86 9.04 0.59
N ASN A 65 -1.64 9.25 0.07
CA ASN A 65 -1.44 10.13 -1.08
C ASN A 65 -1.96 9.47 -2.36
N LEU A 66 -1.70 8.18 -2.56
CA LEU A 66 -2.23 7.41 -3.70
C LEU A 66 -3.77 7.36 -3.76
N SER A 67 -4.42 7.37 -2.60
CA SER A 67 -5.90 7.36 -2.54
C SER A 67 -6.50 8.73 -2.90
N LYS A 68 -5.72 9.81 -2.80
CA LYS A 68 -6.13 11.20 -3.05
C LYS A 68 -5.70 11.72 -4.41
N SER A 69 -4.53 11.30 -4.88
CA SER A 69 -3.95 11.74 -6.15
C SER A 69 -4.31 10.75 -7.24
N SER A 70 -5.27 11.10 -8.10
CA SER A 70 -5.55 10.39 -9.35
C SER A 70 -4.58 10.77 -10.47
N GLU A 71 -3.54 11.55 -10.18
CA GLU A 71 -2.61 12.05 -11.18
C GLU A 71 -1.26 11.32 -11.08
N GLU A 72 -0.91 10.73 -12.21
CA GLU A 72 0.29 9.95 -12.49
C GLU A 72 1.54 10.71 -12.02
N GLY A 73 2.33 10.13 -11.11
CA GLY A 73 3.46 10.89 -10.57
C GLY A 73 4.38 10.13 -9.62
N GLU A 74 5.34 9.45 -10.22
CA GLU A 74 6.70 9.21 -9.71
C GLU A 74 6.90 8.32 -8.46
N PHE A 75 7.36 7.12 -8.82
CA PHE A 75 8.19 6.19 -8.08
C PHE A 75 9.18 6.88 -7.11
N CYS A 76 8.88 6.89 -5.81
CA CYS A 76 9.88 7.17 -4.79
C CYS A 76 10.74 5.90 -4.53
N THR A 77 11.59 5.55 -5.49
CA THR A 77 12.83 4.82 -5.18
C THR A 77 13.79 5.77 -4.49
N LYS A 78 13.55 6.05 -3.22
CA LYS A 78 14.66 6.26 -2.29
C LYS A 78 14.89 4.93 -1.58
N PHE A 79 15.37 3.94 -2.33
CA PHE A 79 16.27 2.99 -1.72
C PHE A 79 17.43 3.83 -1.18
N HIS A 80 17.55 3.92 0.13
CA HIS A 80 18.81 4.30 0.74
C HIS A 80 19.81 3.25 0.25
N SER A 81 20.54 3.56 -0.83
CA SER A 81 21.82 2.92 -1.08
C SER A 81 22.72 3.33 0.08
N GLY A 82 22.67 2.54 1.15
CA GLY A 82 23.83 2.34 1.99
C GLY A 82 24.90 1.77 1.07
N SER A 83 25.79 2.63 0.59
CA SER A 83 27.01 2.22 -0.07
C SER A 83 28.18 2.82 0.70
N ILE A 84 28.88 1.89 1.32
CA ILE A 84 30.28 1.89 1.80
C ILE A 84 30.52 2.62 3.12
#